data_AF-A0A4Q6XIN6-F1
#
_entry.id   AF-A0A4Q6XIN6-F1
#
_cell.length_a   1.000
_cell.length_b   1.000
_cell.length_c   1.000
_cell.angle_alpha   90.00
_cell.angle_beta   90.00
_cell.angle_gamma   90.00
#
_symmetry.space_group_name_H-M   'P 1'
#
loop_
_entity.id
_entity.type
_entity.pdbx_description
1 polymer ?
#
loop_
_entity_poly.entity_id
_entity_poly.type
_entity_poly.pdbx_seq_one_letter_code
_entity_poly.pdbx_strand_id
1 'polypeptide(L)'
;MNNIKGWLIIVSVMIPMNSHAGFADTLRDLRNTLGQVSETTKQVAGISQDVKNTSGQNQQAAIQTNLVTGQTLRPKINNISLYQSANKSSAVMYKLSKSTDLVFSGNVQQGLYEVATDHGTGWVEGHLVQ
;
A
#
# COMPACT_ATOMS: atom_id res chain seq x y z
N MET A 1 24.68 -38.02 -40.35
CA MET A 1 25.67 -37.31 -41.17
C MET A 1 24.92 -36.34 -42.06
N ASN A 2 25.01 -35.03 -41.79
CA ASN A 2 25.10 -33.97 -42.78
C ASN A 2 25.22 -32.62 -42.06
N ASN A 3 26.38 -32.02 -42.29
CA ASN A 3 26.90 -30.79 -41.73
C ASN A 3 26.35 -29.60 -42.53
N ILE A 4 25.81 -28.58 -41.87
CA ILE A 4 25.86 -27.21 -42.41
C ILE A 4 26.20 -26.26 -41.25
N LYS A 5 27.49 -25.92 -41.21
CA LYS A 5 28.05 -24.77 -40.50
C LYS A 5 27.68 -23.51 -41.28
N GLY A 6 27.21 -22.48 -40.58
CA GLY A 6 26.97 -21.15 -41.15
C GLY A 6 27.02 -20.10 -40.04
N TRP A 7 28.23 -19.71 -39.67
CA TRP A 7 28.56 -18.68 -38.68
C TRP A 7 28.91 -17.41 -39.47
N LEU A 8 28.15 -16.31 -39.33
CA LEU A 8 28.63 -14.91 -39.33
C LEU A 8 27.47 -13.88 -39.32
N ILE A 9 27.20 -13.39 -38.11
CA ILE A 9 27.05 -11.99 -37.69
C ILE A 9 26.85 -10.93 -38.80
N ILE A 10 25.68 -10.27 -38.78
CA ILE A 10 25.56 -8.83 -39.03
C ILE A 10 24.81 -8.22 -37.85
N VAL A 11 25.58 -7.60 -36.95
CA VAL A 11 25.10 -6.65 -35.97
C VAL A 11 24.82 -5.34 -36.72
N SER A 12 23.58 -4.86 -36.69
CA SER A 12 23.26 -3.46 -36.95
C SER A 12 22.39 -2.96 -35.81
N VAL A 13 23.05 -2.33 -34.85
CA VAL A 13 22.44 -1.57 -33.75
C VAL A 13 22.07 -0.20 -34.29
N MET A 14 20.78 0.14 -34.24
CA MET A 14 20.25 1.49 -34.49
C MET A 14 19.35 1.88 -33.31
N ILE A 15 19.93 2.63 -32.38
CA ILE A 15 19.30 3.45 -31.32
C ILE A 15 20.26 4.65 -31.14
N PRO A 16 19.88 5.88 -30.72
CA PRO A 16 18.56 6.44 -30.41
C PRO A 16 18.21 7.73 -31.20
N MET A 17 16.93 8.08 -31.26
CA MET A 17 16.54 9.50 -31.22
C MET A 17 15.54 9.72 -30.09
N ASN A 18 16.03 10.33 -29.02
CA ASN A 18 15.26 10.74 -27.86
C ASN A 18 14.53 12.05 -28.18
N SER A 19 13.25 12.15 -27.84
CA SER A 19 12.58 13.42 -27.54
C SER A 19 11.49 13.17 -26.50
N HIS A 20 11.90 13.04 -25.24
CA HIS A 20 10.99 13.13 -24.10
C HIS A 20 11.11 14.54 -23.51
N ALA A 21 10.39 15.50 -24.08
CA ALA A 21 10.24 16.84 -23.50
C ALA A 21 9.14 16.91 -22.43
N GLY A 22 8.56 15.78 -22.02
CA GLY A 22 7.43 15.75 -21.08
C GLY A 22 7.78 16.04 -19.62
N PHE A 23 9.05 15.85 -19.21
CA PHE A 23 9.41 16.01 -17.79
C PHE A 23 9.51 17.48 -17.36
N ALA A 24 10.01 18.36 -18.24
CA ALA A 24 10.10 19.79 -17.94
C ALA A 24 8.72 20.46 -17.88
N ASP A 25 7.78 20.01 -18.71
CA ASP A 25 6.39 20.47 -18.70
C ASP A 25 5.68 19.99 -17.43
N THR A 26 5.87 18.72 -17.03
CA THR A 26 5.33 18.20 -15.77
C THR A 26 5.90 18.89 -14.53
N LEU A 27 7.17 19.32 -14.52
CA LEU A 27 7.74 20.03 -13.37
C LEU A 27 7.22 21.46 -13.23
N ARG A 28 6.92 22.13 -14.36
CA ARG A 28 6.33 23.47 -14.36
C ARG A 28 4.86 23.43 -13.96
N ASP A 29 4.13 22.44 -14.44
CA ASP A 29 2.73 22.20 -14.06
C ASP A 29 2.63 21.83 -12.57
N LEU A 30 3.47 20.91 -12.09
CA LEU A 30 3.52 20.49 -10.68
C LEU A 30 3.91 21.66 -9.75
N ARG A 31 4.78 22.59 -10.21
CA ARG A 31 5.09 23.82 -9.46
C ARG A 31 3.91 24.79 -9.41
N ASN A 32 3.15 24.94 -10.50
CA ASN A 32 1.95 25.78 -10.50
C ASN A 32 0.83 25.15 -9.64
N THR A 33 0.69 23.82 -9.64
CA THR A 33 -0.23 23.09 -8.74
C THR A 33 0.20 23.21 -7.28
N LEU A 34 1.50 23.10 -6.96
CA LEU A 34 2.01 23.29 -5.60
C LEU A 34 1.77 24.72 -5.08
N GLY A 35 1.80 25.74 -5.96
CA GLY A 35 1.42 27.11 -5.62
C GLY A 35 -0.04 27.24 -5.16
N GLN A 36 -0.97 26.48 -5.75
CA GLN A 36 -2.38 26.44 -5.34
C GLN A 36 -2.63 25.57 -4.09
N VAL A 37 -1.79 24.55 -3.85
CA VAL A 37 -1.84 23.75 -2.61
C VAL A 37 -1.36 24.57 -1.40
N SER A 38 -0.45 25.54 -1.58
CA SER A 38 0.07 26.37 -0.49
C SER A 38 -0.98 27.33 0.13
N GLU A 39 -2.03 27.72 -0.60
CA GLU A 39 -3.16 28.48 -0.03
C GLU A 39 -4.34 27.59 0.40
N THR A 40 -4.40 26.34 -0.05
CA THR A 40 -5.49 25.41 0.32
C THR A 40 -5.25 24.69 1.65
N THR A 41 -4.02 24.62 2.15
CA THR A 41 -3.71 23.97 3.45
C THR A 41 -4.20 24.73 4.68
N LYS A 42 -4.67 25.97 4.54
CA LYS A 42 -5.30 26.73 5.64
C LYS A 42 -6.82 26.57 5.73
N GLN A 43 -7.47 25.88 4.79
CA GLN A 43 -8.92 25.62 4.82
C GLN A 43 -9.31 24.13 4.87
N VAL A 44 -8.36 23.18 4.89
CA VAL A 44 -8.66 21.74 5.05
C VAL A 44 -8.36 21.27 6.48
N ALA A 45 -8.80 22.06 7.46
CA ALA A 45 -8.95 21.62 8.85
C ALA A 45 -10.44 21.48 9.25
N GLY A 46 -11.38 21.78 8.33
CA GLY A 46 -12.81 21.92 8.64
C GLY A 46 -13.79 21.12 7.77
N ILE A 47 -13.36 20.29 6.82
CA ILE A 47 -14.26 19.59 5.87
C ILE A 47 -14.39 18.08 6.14
N SER A 48 -13.70 17.50 7.12
CA SER A 48 -13.87 16.07 7.47
C SER A 48 -15.09 15.78 8.36
N GLN A 49 -16.01 16.75 8.56
CA GLN A 49 -17.10 16.64 9.54
C GLN A 49 -18.51 16.42 8.94
N ASP A 50 -18.65 16.32 7.61
CA ASP A 50 -19.96 16.13 6.97
C ASP A 50 -19.98 14.96 5.98
N VAL A 51 -19.63 13.76 6.43
CA VAL A 51 -20.19 12.52 5.85
C VAL A 51 -20.65 11.61 6.97
N LYS A 52 -21.50 12.18 7.82
CA LYS A 52 -22.30 11.44 8.80
C LYS A 52 -23.62 11.06 8.11
N ASN A 53 -23.83 9.75 7.99
CA ASN A 53 -25.15 9.09 8.02
C ASN A 53 -25.91 8.88 6.70
N THR A 54 -25.64 7.75 6.03
CA THR A 54 -26.62 6.81 5.43
C THR A 54 -25.80 5.70 4.73
N SER A 55 -25.68 4.46 5.20
CA SER A 55 -26.73 3.53 5.61
C SER A 55 -26.14 2.34 6.36
N GLY A 56 -26.81 1.88 7.42
CA GLY A 56 -26.97 0.44 7.69
C GLY A 56 -25.84 -0.37 8.35
N GLN A 57 -25.90 -0.41 9.68
CA GLN A 57 -25.78 -1.63 10.52
C GLN A 57 -24.40 -2.21 10.93
N ASN A 58 -24.32 -2.41 12.26
CA ASN A 58 -23.43 -3.24 13.07
C ASN A 58 -22.08 -2.68 13.53
N GLN A 59 -22.18 -1.98 14.67
CA GLN A 59 -21.34 -2.08 15.87
C GLN A 59 -20.08 -2.96 15.76
N GLN A 60 -18.92 -2.30 15.82
CA GLN A 60 -17.76 -2.76 16.58
C GLN A 60 -16.90 -1.55 16.88
N ALA A 61 -16.56 -1.36 18.16
CA ALA A 61 -15.74 -0.26 18.64
C ALA A 61 -14.35 -0.32 17.97
N ALA A 62 -14.21 0.40 16.85
CA ALA A 62 -12.94 0.62 16.21
C ALA A 62 -12.13 1.55 17.12
N ILE A 63 -11.07 1.02 17.72
CA ILE A 63 -10.00 1.86 18.23
C ILE A 63 -9.46 2.61 17.01
N GLN A 64 -9.88 3.86 16.84
CA GLN A 64 -9.43 4.75 15.78
C GLN A 64 -7.98 5.15 16.05
N THR A 65 -7.05 4.25 15.79
CA THR A 65 -5.67 4.66 15.51
C THR A 65 -5.69 5.28 14.11
N ASN A 66 -5.25 6.54 13.98
CA ASN A 66 -5.02 7.21 12.70
C ASN A 66 -3.87 6.50 11.97
N LEU A 67 -4.15 5.31 11.42
CA LEU A 67 -3.20 4.55 10.64
C LEU A 67 -3.27 5.02 9.19
N VAL A 68 -2.10 5.29 8.62
CA VAL A 68 -1.98 5.72 7.22
C VAL A 68 -1.58 4.52 6.38
N THR A 69 -2.20 4.34 5.20
CA THR A 69 -1.80 3.29 4.27
C THR A 69 -0.30 3.37 3.96
N GLY A 70 0.39 2.23 3.98
CA GLY A 70 1.85 2.16 3.83
C GLY A 70 2.63 2.35 5.14
N GLN A 71 1.95 2.67 6.24
CA GLN A 71 2.59 2.72 7.56
C GLN A 71 3.14 1.34 7.94
N THR A 72 4.36 1.32 8.46
CA THR A 72 4.94 0.11 9.04
C THR A 72 4.37 -0.09 10.44
N LEU A 73 3.84 -1.28 10.69
CA LEU A 73 3.35 -1.73 11.98
C LEU A 73 4.22 -2.86 12.51
N ARG A 74 4.28 -3.00 13.82
CA ARG A 74 4.97 -4.11 14.49
C ARG A 74 4.06 -4.81 15.50
N PRO A 75 4.14 -6.16 15.59
CA PRO A 75 3.44 -6.91 16.62
C PRO A 75 3.91 -6.56 18.03
N LYS A 76 2.94 -6.35 18.91
CA LYS A 76 3.18 -6.07 20.34
C LYS A 76 3.55 -7.34 21.12
N ILE A 77 3.11 -8.51 20.62
CA ILE A 77 3.35 -9.86 21.18
C ILE A 77 3.85 -10.83 20.12
N ASN A 78 4.46 -11.95 20.55
CA ASN A 78 4.85 -13.03 19.65
C ASN A 78 3.65 -13.94 19.34
N ASN A 79 3.77 -14.72 18.28
CA ASN A 79 2.80 -15.73 17.85
C ASN A 79 1.41 -15.15 17.53
N ILE A 80 1.36 -13.91 17.02
CA ILE A 80 0.09 -13.35 16.53
C ILE A 80 -0.32 -14.07 15.25
N SER A 81 -1.61 -14.33 15.08
CA SER A 81 -2.13 -14.97 13.87
C SER A 81 -2.20 -13.98 12.71
N LEU A 82 -1.66 -14.38 11.55
CA LEU A 82 -1.99 -13.80 10.26
C LEU A 82 -3.11 -14.63 9.64
N TYR A 83 -4.31 -14.08 9.54
CA TYR A 83 -5.50 -14.75 9.00
C TYR A 83 -5.62 -14.54 7.48
N GLN A 84 -6.18 -15.51 6.77
CA GLN A 84 -6.42 -15.41 5.31
C GLN A 84 -7.50 -14.40 4.93
N SER A 85 -8.47 -14.19 5.83
CA SER A 85 -9.58 -13.26 5.61
C SER A 85 -9.86 -12.46 6.89
N ALA A 86 -10.66 -11.39 6.78
CA ALA A 86 -11.04 -10.51 7.89
C ALA A 86 -12.02 -11.18 8.89
N ASN A 87 -11.66 -12.35 9.41
CA ASN A 87 -12.46 -13.11 10.37
C ASN A 87 -11.51 -13.94 11.24
N LYS A 88 -11.69 -13.90 12.57
CA LYS A 88 -10.87 -14.67 13.52
C LYS A 88 -11.05 -16.19 13.43
N SER A 89 -12.14 -16.64 12.81
CA SER A 89 -12.41 -18.06 12.52
C SER A 89 -11.78 -18.51 11.20
N SER A 90 -11.14 -17.61 10.46
CA SER A 90 -10.46 -17.92 9.20
C SER A 90 -9.20 -18.76 9.45
N ALA A 91 -8.75 -19.44 8.41
CA ALA A 91 -7.50 -20.18 8.44
C ALA A 91 -6.33 -19.22 8.75
N VAL A 92 -5.44 -19.68 9.63
CA VAL A 92 -4.21 -18.95 9.96
C VAL A 92 -3.14 -19.31 8.92
N MET A 93 -2.69 -18.32 8.16
CA MET A 93 -1.60 -18.46 7.20
C MET A 93 -0.26 -18.67 7.91
N TYR A 94 -0.02 -17.85 8.92
CA TYR A 94 1.27 -17.79 9.59
C TYR A 94 1.15 -17.23 11.01
N LYS A 95 2.19 -17.46 11.82
CA LYS A 95 2.33 -16.91 13.17
C LYS A 95 3.47 -15.88 13.19
N LEU A 96 3.12 -14.60 13.32
CA LEU A 96 4.09 -13.51 13.28
C LEU A 96 4.72 -13.30 14.66
N SER A 97 5.97 -12.82 14.67
CA SER A 97 6.72 -12.49 15.90
C SER A 97 6.77 -10.98 16.11
N LYS A 98 7.22 -10.53 17.29
CA LYS A 98 7.42 -9.10 17.60
C LYS A 98 8.43 -8.41 16.67
N SER A 99 9.30 -9.18 16.03
CA SER A 99 10.31 -8.66 15.12
C SER A 99 9.84 -8.58 13.66
N THR A 100 8.66 -9.12 13.35
CA THR A 100 8.11 -9.07 12.00
C THR A 100 7.64 -7.65 11.68
N ASP A 101 8.12 -7.11 10.57
CA ASP A 101 7.61 -5.85 10.02
C ASP A 101 6.35 -6.13 9.19
N LEU A 102 5.31 -5.35 9.44
CA LEU A 102 4.02 -5.42 8.74
C LEU A 102 3.78 -4.10 8.04
N VAL A 103 3.17 -4.10 6.86
CA VAL A 103 2.78 -2.85 6.18
C VAL A 103 1.28 -2.75 6.12
N PHE A 104 0.72 -1.70 6.72
CA PHE A 104 -0.73 -1.48 6.73
C PHE A 104 -1.24 -1.20 5.32
N SER A 105 -2.22 -1.99 4.86
CA SER A 105 -2.75 -1.90 3.50
C SER A 105 -3.91 -0.90 3.35
N GLY A 106 -4.38 -0.32 4.46
CA GLY A 106 -5.47 0.68 4.47
C GLY A 106 -6.84 0.11 4.80
N ASN A 107 -7.01 -1.22 4.79
CA ASN A 107 -8.28 -1.86 5.07
C ASN A 107 -8.41 -2.29 6.52
N VAL A 108 -9.55 -1.98 7.12
CA VAL A 108 -9.92 -2.37 8.49
C VAL A 108 -11.30 -3.01 8.46
N GLN A 109 -11.40 -4.22 9.00
CA GLN A 109 -12.66 -4.96 9.07
C GLN A 109 -12.73 -5.72 10.39
N GLN A 110 -13.81 -5.53 11.15
CA GLN A 110 -14.04 -6.20 12.44
C GLN A 110 -12.90 -6.05 13.47
N GLY A 111 -12.16 -4.93 13.42
CA GLY A 111 -10.98 -4.71 14.27
C GLY A 111 -9.74 -5.50 13.86
N LEU A 112 -9.75 -6.11 12.67
CA LEU A 112 -8.57 -6.63 12.00
C LEU A 112 -8.06 -5.63 10.97
N TYR A 113 -6.74 -5.52 10.85
CA TYR A 113 -6.04 -4.72 9.86
C TYR A 113 -5.51 -5.64 8.77
N GLU A 114 -5.74 -5.25 7.53
CA GLU A 114 -5.06 -5.88 6.41
C GLU A 114 -3.61 -5.39 6.36
N VAL A 115 -2.69 -6.33 6.36
CA VAL A 115 -1.26 -6.07 6.36
C VAL A 115 -0.56 -6.91 5.30
N ALA A 116 0.43 -6.31 4.65
CA ALA A 116 1.38 -7.02 3.82
C ALA A 116 2.58 -7.43 4.66
N THR A 117 3.01 -8.68 4.50
CA THR A 117 4.15 -9.30 5.19
C THR A 117 5.02 -10.03 4.18
N ASP A 118 6.18 -10.52 4.61
CA ASP A 118 7.03 -11.43 3.84
C ASP A 118 6.37 -12.79 3.55
N HIS A 119 5.38 -13.16 4.35
CA HIS A 119 4.55 -14.35 4.17
C HIS A 119 3.28 -14.11 3.33
N GLY A 120 3.14 -12.92 2.74
CA GLY A 120 2.01 -12.50 1.93
C GLY A 120 1.07 -11.52 2.63
N THR A 121 -0.03 -11.18 1.98
CA THR A 121 -1.07 -10.29 2.51
C THR A 121 -2.07 -11.08 3.33
N GLY A 122 -2.41 -10.56 4.51
CA GLY A 122 -3.42 -11.16 5.37
C GLY A 122 -3.93 -10.19 6.43
N TRP A 123 -4.68 -10.73 7.38
CA TRP A 123 -5.38 -9.94 8.40
C TRP A 123 -4.79 -10.21 9.78
N VAL A 124 -4.56 -9.15 10.55
CA VAL A 124 -4.05 -9.23 11.93
C VAL A 124 -4.94 -8.43 12.86
N GLU A 125 -5.00 -8.79 14.14
CA GLU A 125 -5.83 -8.07 15.10
C GLU A 125 -5.22 -6.70 15.42
N GLY A 126 -5.97 -5.63 15.16
CA GLY A 126 -5.45 -4.27 15.19
C GLY A 126 -4.92 -3.83 16.57
N HIS A 127 -5.50 -4.34 17.65
CA HIS A 127 -5.04 -4.05 19.02
C HIS A 127 -3.71 -4.73 19.38
N LEU A 128 -3.25 -5.69 18.57
CA LEU A 128 -1.99 -6.41 18.76
C LEU A 128 -0.82 -5.83 17.95
N VAL A 129 -1.05 -4.75 17.19
CA VAL A 129 -0.04 -4.10 16.34
C VAL A 129 -0.01 -2.58 16.58
N GLN A 130 1.12 -1.93 16.28
CA GLN A 130 1.32 -0.49 16.43
C GLN A 130 2.37 0.05 15.45
#